data_AF-A0A1L9VDC1-F1
#
_entry.id   AF-A0A1L9VDC1-F1
#
_cell.length_a   1.000
_cell.length_b   1.000
_cell.length_c   1.000
_cell.angle_alpha   90.00
_cell.angle_beta   90.00
_cell.angle_gamma   90.00
#
_symmetry.space_group_name_H-M   'P 1'
#
loop_
_entity.id
_entity.type
_entity.pdbx_description
1 polymer ?
#
loop_
_entity_poly.entity_id
_entity_poly.type
_entity_poly.pdbx_seq_one_letter_code
_entity_poly.pdbx_strand_id
1 'polypeptide(L)'
;MPPKTGKGRKVVSEPRSRPSTGDGEAGPSSKPQQTASPANKRKPKASTSGEARDKRPSGVTKTPKAAKTAITSDVQPGDPTPQGRSRRYKPGTVALKEIRKYQRSFDLLIQKLPFARLVREVALELLPADVGEQLRWQSHAIQALQEAAEAFLVHLFEDTNLCALHAKRVTIMQKDIQLARRIRGAWGGLG
;
A
#
# COMPACT_ATOMS: atom_id res chain seq x y z
N MET A 1 24.31 7.73 44.67
CA MET A 1 24.26 6.51 45.51
C MET A 1 23.21 5.55 44.96
N PRO A 2 23.59 4.36 44.48
CA PRO A 2 22.67 3.26 44.15
C PRO A 2 22.46 2.27 45.33
N PRO A 3 21.46 1.36 45.27
CA PRO A 3 20.80 0.75 46.43
C PRO A 3 21.39 -0.58 46.92
N LYS A 4 21.11 -0.94 48.19
CA LYS A 4 21.50 -2.20 48.84
C LYS A 4 20.38 -3.26 48.79
N THR A 5 20.72 -4.35 48.09
CA THR A 5 20.39 -5.78 48.23
C THR A 5 19.53 -6.31 49.39
N GLY A 6 18.68 -7.31 49.10
CA GLY A 6 18.06 -8.19 50.11
C GLY A 6 17.42 -9.49 49.57
N LYS A 7 18.26 -10.52 49.40
CA LYS A 7 18.06 -11.99 49.60
C LYS A 7 16.88 -12.75 48.93
N GLY A 8 17.28 -13.74 48.12
CA GLY A 8 16.42 -14.81 47.61
C GLY A 8 16.25 -16.02 48.53
N ARG A 9 15.40 -16.96 48.08
CA ARG A 9 15.32 -18.35 48.57
C ARG A 9 14.82 -19.26 47.42
N LYS A 10 15.63 -20.26 47.06
CA LYS A 10 15.31 -21.45 46.23
C LYS A 10 15.11 -22.64 47.17
N VAL A 11 14.11 -23.51 46.96
CA VAL A 11 14.03 -24.96 47.31
C VAL A 11 12.84 -25.57 46.51
N VAL A 12 12.98 -26.38 45.43
CA VAL A 12 13.25 -27.84 45.25
C VAL A 12 11.99 -28.73 45.03
N SER A 13 12.00 -29.39 43.86
CA SER A 13 11.38 -30.61 43.24
C SER A 13 10.38 -31.61 43.90
N GLU A 14 9.38 -32.03 43.06
CA GLU A 14 8.80 -33.38 42.72
C GLU A 14 8.16 -34.34 43.78
N PRO A 15 7.36 -35.41 43.45
CA PRO A 15 6.85 -35.96 42.15
C PRO A 15 5.35 -36.45 42.06
N ARG A 16 4.91 -36.79 40.82
CA ARG A 16 3.93 -37.81 40.29
C ARG A 16 2.55 -38.15 40.93
N SER A 17 1.52 -38.23 40.06
CA SER A 17 0.71 -39.46 39.79
C SER A 17 -0.25 -39.33 38.57
N ARG A 18 -0.35 -40.40 37.75
CA ARG A 18 -1.30 -40.58 36.61
C ARG A 18 -2.71 -40.96 37.09
N PRO A 19 -3.72 -41.01 36.19
CA PRO A 19 -4.10 -42.31 35.66
C PRO A 19 -4.35 -42.34 34.13
N SER A 20 -4.40 -43.58 33.63
CA SER A 20 -4.51 -44.04 32.26
C SER A 20 -5.78 -44.88 32.04
N THR A 21 -6.50 -44.67 30.94
CA THR A 21 -7.24 -45.67 30.13
C THR A 21 -7.68 -44.92 28.86
N GLY A 22 -7.33 -45.27 27.61
CA GLY A 22 -7.66 -46.52 26.89
C GLY A 22 -9.17 -46.47 26.59
N ASP A 23 -9.66 -46.16 25.39
CA ASP A 23 -9.62 -46.92 24.11
C ASP A 23 -9.76 -45.92 22.92
N GLY A 24 -9.32 -46.11 21.68
CA GLY A 24 -8.96 -47.31 20.93
C GLY A 24 -9.83 -47.43 19.67
N GLU A 25 -9.46 -46.77 18.56
CA GLU A 25 -9.69 -47.17 17.15
C GLU A 25 -9.06 -46.10 16.23
N ALA A 26 -7.84 -46.31 15.72
CA ALA A 26 -7.48 -47.05 14.49
C ALA A 26 -7.94 -46.35 13.19
N GLY A 27 -6.96 -45.80 12.46
CA GLY A 27 -7.14 -45.12 11.16
C GLY A 27 -7.40 -46.08 9.97
N PRO A 28 -7.04 -45.71 8.72
CA PRO A 28 -5.67 -45.31 8.43
C PRO A 28 -5.49 -44.12 7.47
N SER A 29 -4.25 -43.65 7.53
CA SER A 29 -3.58 -42.64 6.72
C SER A 29 -3.43 -43.00 5.24
N SER A 30 -3.42 -41.99 4.37
CA SER A 30 -2.67 -42.03 3.11
C SER A 30 -2.01 -40.67 2.80
N LYS A 31 -0.71 -40.76 2.48
CA LYS A 31 0.30 -39.71 2.26
C LYS A 31 0.04 -38.79 1.05
N PRO A 32 0.78 -37.66 0.93
CA PRO A 32 0.55 -36.62 -0.05
C PRO A 32 1.10 -36.97 -1.43
N GLN A 33 0.29 -36.76 -2.47
CA GLN A 33 0.69 -36.95 -3.86
C GLN A 33 1.24 -35.63 -4.43
N GLN A 34 2.54 -35.63 -4.71
CA GLN A 34 3.17 -34.75 -5.69
C GLN A 34 2.62 -35.12 -7.07
N THR A 35 2.12 -34.14 -7.83
CA THR A 35 1.93 -34.27 -9.27
C THR A 35 2.72 -33.19 -9.99
N ALA A 36 3.58 -33.67 -10.88
CA ALA A 36 4.57 -32.95 -11.63
C ALA A 36 4.02 -31.91 -12.62
N SER A 37 4.80 -30.86 -12.84
CA SER A 37 4.75 -30.01 -14.03
C SER A 37 4.92 -30.82 -15.31
N PRO A 38 4.24 -30.49 -16.43
CA PRO A 38 4.72 -30.88 -17.74
C PRO A 38 5.53 -29.75 -18.38
N ALA A 39 6.80 -30.07 -18.62
CA ALA A 39 7.68 -29.33 -19.50
C ALA A 39 7.22 -29.42 -20.97
N ASN A 40 7.29 -28.28 -21.65
CA ASN A 40 7.85 -28.08 -23.00
C ASN A 40 7.56 -29.15 -24.09
N LYS A 41 6.67 -28.83 -25.03
CA LYS A 41 6.67 -29.45 -26.38
C LYS A 41 6.94 -28.38 -27.44
N ARG A 42 8.21 -28.31 -27.86
CA ARG A 42 8.65 -27.76 -29.14
C ARG A 42 8.32 -28.73 -30.28
N LYS A 43 7.90 -28.21 -31.43
CA LYS A 43 7.95 -28.88 -32.75
C LYS A 43 7.80 -27.82 -33.87
N PRO A 44 8.21 -28.10 -35.13
CA PRO A 44 9.59 -27.98 -35.59
C PRO A 44 9.77 -26.94 -36.73
N LYS A 45 11.04 -26.65 -37.06
CA LYS A 45 11.50 -25.90 -38.24
C LYS A 45 11.14 -26.64 -39.54
N ALA A 46 10.70 -25.90 -40.55
CA ALA A 46 10.80 -26.29 -41.96
C ALA A 46 12.02 -25.59 -42.59
N SER A 47 12.71 -26.35 -43.43
CA SER A 47 13.95 -26.06 -44.13
C SER A 47 13.71 -26.11 -45.65
N THR A 48 14.25 -25.14 -46.39
CA THR A 48 14.67 -25.24 -47.81
C THR A 48 15.50 -23.97 -48.07
N SER A 49 16.83 -23.99 -47.99
CA SER A 49 17.83 -24.40 -49.00
C SER A 49 17.80 -23.54 -50.29
N GLY A 50 18.85 -22.74 -50.46
CA GLY A 50 19.15 -21.97 -51.67
C GLY A 50 20.43 -21.15 -51.49
N GLU A 51 21.57 -21.78 -51.79
CA GLU A 51 22.91 -21.23 -52.07
C GLU A 51 22.89 -20.04 -53.06
N ALA A 52 23.87 -19.14 -53.23
CA ALA A 52 25.26 -19.00 -52.80
C ALA A 52 25.72 -17.52 -53.00
N ARG A 53 26.81 -17.14 -52.29
CA ARG A 53 27.94 -16.22 -52.63
C ARG A 53 27.69 -15.06 -53.63
N ASP A 54 28.12 -13.81 -53.42
CA ASP A 54 29.51 -13.38 -53.19
C ASP A 54 29.57 -11.82 -53.03
N LYS A 55 30.68 -11.32 -52.46
CA LYS A 55 31.25 -9.94 -52.54
C LYS A 55 30.66 -8.78 -51.71
N ARG A 56 31.40 -8.43 -50.65
CA ARG A 56 31.59 -7.06 -50.11
C ARG A 56 32.30 -6.17 -51.16
N PRO A 57 32.20 -4.82 -51.14
CA PRO A 57 32.62 -4.02 -49.97
C PRO A 57 31.88 -2.70 -49.67
N SER A 58 32.15 -2.23 -48.44
CA SER A 58 32.25 -0.83 -47.98
C SER A 58 31.15 0.18 -48.36
N GLY A 59 30.31 0.49 -47.36
CA GLY A 59 29.50 1.70 -47.33
C GLY A 59 29.13 2.05 -45.89
N VAL A 60 29.98 2.86 -45.25
CA VAL A 60 29.73 3.43 -43.93
C VAL A 60 28.55 4.40 -44.04
N THR A 61 27.40 4.06 -43.48
CA THR A 61 26.38 5.04 -43.09
C THR A 61 26.13 4.90 -41.59
N LYS A 62 27.08 5.43 -40.81
CA LYS A 62 26.81 5.82 -39.44
C LYS A 62 25.77 6.94 -39.50
N THR A 63 24.50 6.61 -39.31
CA THR A 63 23.46 7.60 -39.00
C THR A 63 23.93 8.39 -37.77
N PRO A 64 24.11 9.71 -37.83
CA PRO A 64 24.51 10.45 -36.65
C PRO A 64 23.35 10.41 -35.64
N LYS A 65 23.62 9.82 -34.46
CA LYS A 65 22.82 10.05 -33.26
C LYS A 65 22.69 11.56 -33.11
N ALA A 66 21.45 12.05 -33.13
CA ALA A 66 21.12 13.43 -32.83
C ALA A 66 21.88 13.89 -31.59
N ALA A 67 22.88 14.76 -31.80
CA ALA A 67 23.57 15.44 -30.73
C ALA A 67 22.51 16.28 -30.01
N LYS A 68 22.28 15.98 -28.73
CA LYS A 68 21.57 16.91 -27.86
C LYS A 68 22.46 18.15 -27.81
N THR A 69 22.10 19.19 -28.55
CA THR A 69 22.67 20.52 -28.38
C THR A 69 22.47 20.89 -26.92
N ALA A 70 23.57 20.90 -26.18
CA ALA A 70 23.62 21.57 -24.89
C ALA A 70 23.28 23.03 -25.20
N ILE A 71 22.12 23.48 -24.75
CA ILE A 71 21.82 24.92 -24.69
C ILE A 71 22.76 25.43 -23.60
N THR A 72 23.94 25.87 -24.00
CA THR A 72 24.82 26.68 -23.15
C THR A 72 24.10 28.00 -22.99
N SER A 73 23.35 28.14 -21.90
CA SER A 73 22.75 29.42 -21.55
C SER A 73 23.90 30.37 -21.21
N ASP A 74 24.06 31.42 -22.01
CA ASP A 74 24.91 32.57 -21.72
C ASP A 74 24.29 33.31 -20.53
N VAL A 75 24.61 32.87 -19.32
CA VAL A 75 24.11 33.44 -18.06
C VAL A 75 25.28 34.19 -17.44
N GLN A 76 25.14 35.52 -17.37
CA GLN A 76 26.16 36.38 -16.80
C GLN A 76 25.96 36.54 -15.27
N PRO A 77 27.01 36.88 -14.51
CA PRO A 77 26.88 37.18 -13.08
C PRO A 77 25.91 38.36 -12.87
N GLY A 78 24.74 38.10 -12.29
CA GLY A 78 23.68 39.10 -12.07
C GLY A 78 22.39 38.84 -12.85
N ASP A 79 22.41 37.95 -13.84
CA ASP A 79 21.19 37.53 -14.53
C ASP A 79 20.30 36.66 -13.61
N PRO A 80 18.96 36.80 -13.70
CA PRO A 80 18.06 35.86 -13.03
C PRO A 80 18.36 34.45 -13.55
N THR A 81 18.68 33.52 -12.65
CA THR A 81 18.94 32.12 -13.02
C THR A 81 17.80 31.61 -13.91
N PRO A 82 18.09 31.09 -15.12
CA PRO A 82 17.05 30.59 -16.01
C PRO A 82 16.24 29.54 -15.28
N GLN A 83 14.99 29.86 -14.95
CA GLN A 83 14.06 28.89 -14.40
C GLN A 83 13.79 27.89 -15.52
N GLY A 84 14.49 26.76 -15.48
CA GLY A 84 14.41 25.72 -16.51
C GLY A 84 12.96 25.33 -16.79
N ARG A 85 12.67 24.93 -18.04
CA ARG A 85 11.32 24.57 -18.47
C ARG A 85 10.67 23.60 -17.48
N SER A 86 9.50 23.97 -16.96
CA SER A 86 8.71 23.10 -16.10
C SER A 86 8.48 21.76 -16.79
N ARG A 87 8.94 20.68 -16.15
CA ARG A 87 8.83 19.34 -16.72
C ARG A 87 7.38 18.88 -16.64
N ARG A 88 6.72 18.73 -17.79
CA ARG A 88 5.40 18.10 -17.88
C ARG A 88 5.51 16.60 -17.64
N TYR A 89 4.78 16.10 -16.65
CA TYR A 89 4.65 14.67 -16.38
C TYR A 89 3.64 14.01 -17.32
N LYS A 90 3.86 12.74 -17.66
CA LYS A 90 2.82 11.95 -18.35
C LYS A 90 1.66 11.69 -17.40
N PRO A 91 0.40 11.61 -17.89
CA PRO A 91 -0.74 11.22 -17.07
C PRO A 91 -0.44 9.96 -16.24
N GLY A 92 -0.86 9.96 -14.96
CA GLY A 92 -0.59 8.87 -14.01
C GLY A 92 0.81 8.87 -13.36
N THR A 93 1.80 9.59 -13.91
CA THR A 93 3.17 9.57 -13.35
C THR A 93 3.24 10.21 -11.96
N VAL A 94 2.52 11.31 -11.77
CA VAL A 94 2.45 12.02 -10.48
C VAL A 94 1.67 11.18 -9.47
N ALA A 95 0.51 10.66 -9.86
CA ALA A 95 -0.30 9.78 -9.02
C ALA A 95 0.49 8.58 -8.49
N LEU A 96 1.25 7.89 -9.35
CA LEU A 96 2.08 6.75 -8.91
C LEU A 96 3.21 7.15 -7.94
N LYS A 97 3.74 8.37 -8.06
CA LYS A 97 4.74 8.89 -7.10
C LYS A 97 4.08 9.21 -5.75
N GLU A 98 2.91 9.83 -5.78
CA GLU A 98 2.14 10.18 -4.59
C GLU A 98 1.68 8.93 -3.83
N ILE A 99 1.14 7.92 -4.53
CA ILE A 99 0.77 6.63 -3.92
C ILE A 99 1.97 6.02 -3.17
N ARG A 100 3.14 5.95 -3.81
CA ARG A 100 4.36 5.41 -3.17
C ARG A 100 4.86 6.24 -2.00
N LYS A 101 4.68 7.57 -2.07
CA LYS A 101 5.05 8.48 -0.99
C LYS A 101 4.15 8.23 0.23
N TYR A 102 2.83 8.29 0.03
CA TYR A 102 1.84 8.17 1.11
C TYR A 102 1.72 6.77 1.69
N GLN A 103 2.03 5.72 0.92
CA GLN A 103 2.11 4.36 1.47
C GLN A 103 3.37 4.10 2.28
N ARG A 104 4.40 4.95 2.16
CA ARG A 104 5.65 4.83 2.92
C ARG A 104 5.60 5.63 4.22
N SER A 105 4.92 6.77 4.22
CA SER A 105 4.73 7.60 5.41
C SER A 105 3.44 7.23 6.14
N PHE A 106 3.30 7.73 7.35
CA PHE A 106 2.11 7.59 8.21
C PHE A 106 1.61 8.96 8.68
N ASP A 107 1.94 10.00 7.91
CA ASP A 107 1.52 11.37 8.22
C ASP A 107 0.00 11.52 8.01
N LEU A 108 -0.65 12.24 8.91
CA LEU A 108 -2.06 12.60 8.76
C LEU A 108 -2.24 13.51 7.53
N LEU A 109 -3.18 13.13 6.66
CA LEU A 109 -3.43 13.78 5.37
C LEU A 109 -4.49 14.88 5.48
N ILE A 110 -5.39 14.79 6.45
CA ILE A 110 -6.42 15.81 6.70
C ILE A 110 -5.82 16.91 7.58
N GLN A 111 -6.14 18.18 7.26
CA GLN A 111 -5.69 19.30 8.07
C GLN A 111 -6.31 19.25 9.47
N LYS A 112 -5.48 19.38 10.50
CA LYS A 112 -5.87 19.23 11.91
C LYS A 112 -6.95 20.23 12.36
N LEU A 113 -6.83 21.50 11.98
CA LEU A 113 -7.74 22.56 12.47
C LEU A 113 -9.17 22.43 11.89
N PRO A 114 -9.37 22.24 10.58
CA PRO A 114 -10.70 21.94 10.02
C PRO A 114 -11.32 20.68 10.63
N PHE A 115 -10.56 19.59 10.78
CA PHE A 115 -11.05 18.36 11.40
C PHE A 115 -11.47 18.58 12.86
N ALA A 116 -10.66 19.31 13.63
CA ALA A 116 -10.99 19.63 15.02
C ALA A 116 -12.26 20.49 15.16
N ARG A 117 -12.55 21.37 14.20
CA ARG A 117 -13.80 22.16 14.17
C ARG A 117 -15.00 21.25 13.89
N LEU A 118 -14.88 20.36 12.89
CA LEU A 118 -15.92 19.39 12.56
C LEU A 118 -16.25 18.47 13.75
N VAL A 119 -15.24 17.96 14.45
CA VAL A 119 -15.47 17.11 15.64
C VAL A 119 -16.27 17.85 16.71
N ARG A 120 -15.98 19.13 16.94
CA ARG A 120 -16.71 19.94 17.92
C ARG A 120 -18.13 20.23 17.48
N GLU A 121 -18.34 20.54 16.20
CA GLU A 121 -19.66 20.76 15.60
C GLU A 121 -20.56 19.52 15.78
N VAL A 122 -20.07 18.34 15.38
CA VAL A 122 -20.81 17.08 15.50
C VAL A 122 -21.08 16.74 16.98
N ALA A 123 -20.13 17.00 17.87
CA ALA A 123 -20.33 16.76 19.30
C ALA A 123 -21.43 17.66 19.88
N LEU A 124 -21.53 18.91 19.45
CA LEU A 124 -22.60 19.81 19.89
C LEU A 124 -23.97 19.40 19.33
N GLU A 125 -24.03 18.79 18.15
CA GLU A 125 -25.27 18.27 17.56
C GLU A 125 -25.77 17.01 18.30
N LEU A 126 -24.85 16.13 18.69
CA LEU A 126 -25.19 14.81 19.25
C LEU A 126 -25.37 14.82 20.78
N LEU A 127 -24.70 15.71 21.50
CA LEU A 127 -24.76 15.74 22.96
C LEU A 127 -25.86 16.67 23.47
N PRO A 128 -26.51 16.33 24.61
CA PRO A 128 -27.39 17.25 25.33
C PRO A 128 -26.72 18.60 25.60
N ALA A 129 -27.48 19.70 25.51
CA ALA A 129 -26.95 21.06 25.59
C ALA A 129 -26.19 21.35 26.90
N ASP A 130 -26.62 20.74 28.00
CA ASP A 130 -26.03 20.81 29.33
C ASP A 130 -24.70 20.06 29.47
N VAL A 131 -24.34 19.22 28.51
CA VAL A 131 -23.05 18.52 28.44
C VAL A 131 -22.17 19.10 27.34
N GLY A 132 -22.77 19.48 26.21
CA GLY A 132 -22.07 20.02 25.04
C GLY A 132 -21.35 21.35 25.31
N GLU A 133 -21.98 22.27 26.06
CA GLU A 133 -21.38 23.58 26.37
C GLU A 133 -20.17 23.48 27.31
N GLN A 134 -20.13 22.47 28.17
CA GLN A 134 -19.05 22.24 29.14
C GLN A 134 -17.97 21.28 28.61
N LEU A 135 -18.18 20.68 27.43
CA LEU A 135 -17.29 19.66 26.88
C LEU A 135 -15.93 20.26 26.48
N ARG A 136 -14.88 19.81 27.18
CA ARG A 136 -13.49 20.17 26.88
C ARG A 136 -12.78 19.01 26.18
N TRP A 137 -12.17 19.31 25.04
CA TRP A 137 -11.41 18.34 24.26
C TRP A 137 -9.94 18.35 24.64
N GLN A 138 -9.39 17.16 24.91
CA GLN A 138 -7.95 16.96 24.95
C GLN A 138 -7.38 16.97 23.53
N SER A 139 -6.15 17.47 23.37
CA SER A 139 -5.45 17.47 22.08
C SER A 139 -5.24 16.06 21.52
N HIS A 140 -4.83 15.11 22.37
CA HIS A 140 -4.63 13.71 22.00
C HIS A 140 -5.94 13.01 21.62
N ALA A 141 -7.08 13.37 22.23
CA ALA A 141 -8.37 12.79 21.87
C ALA A 141 -8.78 13.15 20.43
N ILE A 142 -8.58 14.41 20.04
CA ILE A 142 -8.85 14.85 18.66
C ILE A 142 -7.90 14.15 17.68
N GLN A 143 -6.63 13.95 18.05
CA GLN A 143 -5.68 13.21 17.23
C GLN A 143 -6.08 11.75 17.04
N ALA A 144 -6.48 11.07 18.12
CA ALA A 144 -6.94 9.68 18.05
C ALA A 144 -8.19 9.52 17.15
N LEU A 145 -9.14 10.45 17.25
CA LEU A 145 -10.30 10.48 16.35
C LEU A 145 -9.89 10.67 14.89
N GLN A 146 -8.90 11.52 14.63
CA GLN A 146 -8.39 11.76 13.28
C GLN A 146 -7.68 10.52 12.72
N GLU A 147 -6.81 9.89 13.51
CA GLU A 147 -6.13 8.65 13.13
C GLU A 147 -7.12 7.54 12.79
N ALA A 148 -8.14 7.33 13.63
CA ALA A 148 -9.19 6.35 13.39
C ALA A 148 -10.00 6.66 12.12
N ALA A 149 -10.38 7.93 11.91
CA ALA A 149 -11.15 8.34 10.75
C ALA A 149 -10.35 8.19 9.44
N GLU A 150 -9.09 8.62 9.40
CA GLU A 150 -8.23 8.47 8.22
C GLU A 150 -7.94 7.00 7.93
N ALA A 151 -7.64 6.19 8.95
CA ALA A 151 -7.47 4.75 8.79
C ALA A 151 -8.73 4.11 8.19
N PHE A 152 -9.91 4.44 8.71
CA PHE A 152 -11.17 3.93 8.16
C PHE A 152 -11.35 4.30 6.68
N LEU A 153 -11.11 5.55 6.31
CA LEU A 153 -11.24 6.03 4.93
C LEU A 153 -10.26 5.33 3.98
N VAL A 154 -9.00 5.12 4.40
CA VAL A 154 -8.01 4.40 3.59
C VAL A 154 -8.48 2.97 3.28
N HIS A 155 -8.90 2.21 4.30
CA HIS A 155 -9.39 0.85 4.09
C HIS A 155 -10.67 0.82 3.23
N LEU A 156 -11.57 1.80 3.40
CA LEU A 156 -12.76 1.90 2.55
C LEU A 156 -12.39 2.19 1.08
N PHE A 157 -11.37 3.02 0.83
CA PHE A 157 -10.90 3.29 -0.52
C PHE A 157 -10.17 2.11 -1.16
N GLU A 158 -9.50 1.26 -0.37
CA GLU A 158 -8.94 0.00 -0.86
C GLU A 158 -10.04 -0.93 -1.38
N ASP A 159 -11.09 -1.15 -0.58
CA ASP A 159 -12.26 -1.95 -0.97
C ASP A 159 -12.98 -1.35 -2.20
N THR A 160 -13.13 -0.02 -2.22
CA THR A 160 -13.72 0.72 -3.34
C THR A 160 -12.90 0.56 -4.62
N ASN A 161 -11.58 0.57 -4.52
CA ASN A 161 -10.69 0.38 -5.66
C ASN A 161 -10.82 -1.05 -6.24
N LEU A 162 -10.97 -2.07 -5.39
CA LEU A 162 -11.26 -3.43 -5.84
C LEU A 162 -12.61 -3.51 -6.59
N CYS A 163 -13.63 -2.79 -6.14
CA CYS A 163 -14.92 -2.70 -6.84
C CYS A 163 -14.78 -2.04 -8.22
N ALA A 164 -13.99 -0.96 -8.32
CA ALA A 164 -13.73 -0.29 -9.60
C ALA A 164 -12.97 -1.21 -10.59
N LEU A 165 -11.95 -1.93 -10.10
CA LEU A 165 -11.19 -2.91 -10.89
C LEU A 165 -12.05 -4.09 -11.34
N HIS A 166 -12.94 -4.59 -10.47
CA HIS A 166 -13.91 -5.63 -10.82
C HIS A 166 -14.81 -5.19 -11.99
N ALA A 167 -15.16 -3.91 -12.05
CA ALA A 167 -15.90 -3.31 -13.15
C ALA A 167 -15.03 -2.85 -14.34
N LYS A 168 -13.77 -3.31 -14.45
CA LYS A 168 -12.81 -2.99 -15.52
C LYS A 168 -12.51 -1.49 -15.68
N ARG A 169 -12.57 -0.71 -14.59
CA ARG A 169 -12.24 0.72 -14.56
C ARG A 169 -11.04 0.98 -13.65
N VAL A 170 -10.40 2.13 -13.86
CA VAL A 170 -9.30 2.64 -13.00
C VAL A 170 -9.77 3.82 -12.14
N THR A 171 -10.84 4.51 -12.56
CA THR A 171 -11.43 5.63 -11.81
C THR A 171 -12.50 5.11 -10.86
N ILE A 172 -12.34 5.39 -9.57
CA ILE A 172 -13.34 5.14 -8.53
C ILE A 172 -14.54 6.07 -8.70
N MET A 173 -15.73 5.57 -8.40
CA MET A 173 -17.00 6.29 -8.51
C MET A 173 -17.84 6.10 -7.24
N GLN A 174 -18.86 6.94 -7.04
CA GLN A 174 -19.76 6.87 -5.88
C GLN A 174 -20.43 5.49 -5.74
N LYS A 175 -20.81 4.87 -6.85
CA LYS A 175 -21.39 3.50 -6.86
C LYS A 175 -20.42 2.44 -6.31
N ASP A 176 -19.12 2.63 -6.47
CA ASP A 176 -18.10 1.69 -5.98
C ASP A 176 -18.01 1.81 -4.44
N ILE A 177 -18.10 3.02 -3.90
CA ILE A 177 -18.13 3.29 -2.45
C ILE A 177 -19.40 2.71 -1.83
N GLN A 178 -20.55 2.96 -2.45
CA GLN A 178 -21.83 2.44 -1.98
C GLN A 178 -21.85 0.90 -1.97
N LEU A 179 -21.31 0.27 -3.02
CA LEU A 179 -21.18 -1.18 -3.10
C LEU A 179 -20.24 -1.71 -2.00
N ALA A 180 -19.07 -1.11 -1.82
CA ALA A 180 -18.12 -1.50 -0.78
C ALA A 180 -18.75 -1.44 0.62
N ARG A 181 -19.42 -0.32 0.96
CA ARG A 181 -20.15 -0.17 2.24
C ARG A 181 -21.24 -1.22 2.41
N ARG A 182 -21.98 -1.53 1.34
CA ARG A 182 -23.06 -2.53 1.37
C ARG A 182 -22.52 -3.94 1.62
N ILE A 183 -21.41 -4.31 1.00
CA ILE A 183 -20.79 -5.63 1.18
C ILE A 183 -20.19 -5.78 2.57
N ARG A 184 -19.61 -4.69 3.13
CA ARG A 184 -19.08 -4.68 4.50
C ARG A 184 -20.15 -4.88 5.58
N GLY A 185 -21.42 -4.68 5.24
CA GLY A 185 -22.55 -4.81 6.15
C GLY A 185 -22.63 -3.68 7.18
N ALA A 186 -23.53 -3.84 8.14
CA ALA A 186 -23.80 -2.84 9.18
C ALA A 186 -22.52 -2.44 9.94
N TRP A 187 -21.73 -3.42 10.36
CA TRP A 187 -20.54 -3.21 11.19
C TRP A 187 -19.35 -2.58 10.46
N GLY A 188 -19.34 -2.61 9.12
CA GLY A 188 -18.18 -2.19 8.34
C GLY A 188 -18.33 -0.84 7.63
N GLY A 189 -19.55 -0.30 7.52
CA GLY A 189 -19.76 0.91 6.73
C GLY A 189 -21.11 1.61 6.88
N LEU A 190 -22.10 1.02 7.57
CA LEU A 190 -23.29 1.75 8.01
C LEU A 190 -23.17 1.99 9.51
N GLY A 191 -22.48 3.08 9.88
CA GLY A 191 -22.69 3.68 11.19
C GLY A 191 -24.14 4.14 11.34
#